data_AF-D5V6Q4-F1
#
_entry.id   AF-D5V6Q4-F1
#
_cell.length_a   1.000
_cell.length_b   1.000
_cell.length_c   1.000
_cell.angle_alpha   90.00
_cell.angle_beta   90.00
_cell.angle_gamma   90.00
#
_symmetry.space_group_name_H-M   'P 1'
#
loop_
_entity.id
_entity.type
_entity.pdbx_description
1 polymer ?
#
loop_
_entity_poly.entity_id
_entity_poly.type
_entity_poly.pdbx_seq_one_letter_code
_entity_poly.pdbx_strand_id
1 'polypeptide(L)'
;METNIDEQLLTSARVDINSQIPITTQILRIAVYDEYKAYETYTKIIEKFGLVQPFVNIKEAEAIHYGALIKLMEKYAVEVPVNDWYEKIEIPNTIIECCEMGVAAEINNIAMYNNLLSHVTQDDIKNVLYQLQAASFNNHLPAFRNAVLMHYTSNTNANVNQENMMEKLGEYQVLLDEIMSGNIDENSITKIFSKLNLSMTSGAVFGGAIIALMNNYISKNQNEE
;
A
#
# COMPACT_ATOMS: atom_id res chain seq x y z
N MET A 1 21.87 17.96 0.00
CA MET A 1 20.49 17.50 0.27
C MET A 1 20.51 16.85 1.63
N GLU A 2 19.57 17.19 2.49
CA GLU A 2 19.38 16.51 3.77
C GLU A 2 18.90 15.08 3.47
N THR A 3 19.48 14.07 4.10
CA THR A 3 19.20 12.65 3.80
C THR A 3 18.83 11.93 5.08
N ASN A 4 17.84 11.03 5.01
CA ASN A 4 17.49 10.19 6.16
C ASN A 4 18.64 9.24 6.49
N ILE A 5 19.12 9.28 7.74
CA ILE A 5 20.21 8.42 8.23
C ILE A 5 19.81 6.94 8.33
N ASP A 6 18.51 6.66 8.32
CA ASP A 6 17.87 5.37 8.46
C ASP A 6 17.05 4.99 7.21
N GLU A 7 17.44 5.47 6.03
CA GLU A 7 16.73 5.24 4.76
C GLU A 7 16.39 3.77 4.50
N GLN A 8 17.30 2.85 4.81
CA GLN A 8 17.05 1.40 4.65
C GLN A 8 15.90 0.92 5.54
N LEU A 9 15.81 1.41 6.78
CA LEU A 9 14.72 1.09 7.69
C LEU A 9 13.41 1.65 7.15
N LEU A 10 13.41 2.93 6.75
CA LEU A 10 12.24 3.63 6.22
C LEU A 10 11.69 2.93 4.96
N THR A 11 12.57 2.52 4.05
CA THR A 11 12.18 1.85 2.80
C THR A 11 11.79 0.39 2.98
N SER A 12 12.32 -0.31 4.00
CA SER A 12 11.89 -1.68 4.32
C SER A 12 10.43 -1.75 4.79
N ALA A 13 9.95 -0.63 5.36
CA ALA A 13 8.63 -0.47 5.97
C ALA A 13 8.32 -1.55 7.02
N ARG A 14 9.33 -1.96 7.80
CA ARG A 14 9.18 -2.95 8.89
C ARG A 14 10.08 -2.60 10.07
N VAL A 15 9.64 -3.00 11.26
CA VAL A 15 10.47 -2.95 12.47
C VAL A 15 11.61 -3.96 12.34
N ASP A 16 12.84 -3.50 12.58
CA ASP A 16 14.02 -4.33 12.77
C ASP A 16 14.36 -4.38 14.27
N ILE A 17 14.11 -5.54 14.88
CA ILE A 17 14.39 -5.77 16.30
C ILE A 17 15.89 -5.82 16.64
N ASN A 18 16.75 -5.98 15.63
CA ASN A 18 18.21 -6.02 15.80
C ASN A 18 18.85 -4.64 15.61
N SER A 19 18.09 -3.66 15.14
CA SER A 19 18.56 -2.29 14.97
C SER A 19 18.82 -1.60 16.31
N GLN A 20 19.80 -0.70 16.33
CA GLN A 20 20.09 0.15 17.49
C GLN A 20 19.06 1.28 17.67
N ILE A 21 18.22 1.54 16.66
CA ILE A 21 17.17 2.54 16.72
C ILE A 21 16.04 2.01 17.62
N PRO A 22 15.56 2.77 18.62
CA PRO A 22 14.45 2.32 19.47
C PRO A 22 13.22 1.94 18.66
N ILE A 23 12.55 0.82 18.99
CA ILE A 23 11.37 0.31 18.25
C ILE A 23 10.29 1.40 18.06
N THR A 24 9.99 2.18 19.10
CA THR A 24 9.02 3.28 19.00
C THR A 24 9.43 4.35 17.99
N THR A 25 10.72 4.67 17.92
CA THR A 25 11.29 5.59 16.91
C THR A 25 11.15 5.01 15.52
N GLN A 26 11.48 3.72 15.32
CA GLN A 26 11.30 3.05 14.04
C GLN A 26 9.85 3.10 13.58
N ILE A 27 8.91 2.73 14.46
CA ILE A 27 7.46 2.70 14.17
C ILE A 27 6.97 4.07 13.67
N LEU A 28 7.26 5.13 14.43
CA LEU A 28 6.75 6.46 14.09
C LEU A 28 7.40 7.01 12.81
N ARG A 29 8.71 6.79 12.62
CA ARG A 29 9.43 7.25 11.43
C ARG A 29 9.01 6.47 10.17
N ILE A 30 8.86 5.15 10.26
CA ILE A 30 8.35 4.31 9.16
C ILE A 30 6.95 4.75 8.76
N ALA A 31 6.04 4.87 9.74
CA ALA A 31 4.65 5.24 9.46
C ALA A 31 4.56 6.60 8.75
N VAL A 32 5.18 7.65 9.31
CA VAL A 32 5.07 9.00 8.74
C VAL A 32 5.71 9.09 7.35
N TYR A 33 6.79 8.34 7.12
CA TYR A 33 7.47 8.33 5.83
C TYR A 33 6.64 7.64 4.75
N ASP A 34 5.89 6.59 5.08
CA ASP A 34 4.95 5.96 4.14
C ASP A 34 3.73 6.86 3.86
N GLU A 35 3.22 7.58 4.87
CA GLU A 35 2.15 8.58 4.67
C GLU A 35 2.61 9.73 3.75
N TYR A 36 3.86 10.20 3.89
CA TYR A 36 4.45 11.14 2.94
C TYR A 36 4.51 10.57 1.52
N LYS A 37 4.92 9.31 1.36
CA LYS A 37 4.96 8.65 0.05
C LYS A 37 3.59 8.68 -0.63
N ALA A 38 2.53 8.31 0.10
CA ALA A 38 1.17 8.30 -0.42
C ALA A 38 0.71 9.72 -0.79
N TYR A 39 0.92 10.70 0.11
CA TYR A 39 0.60 12.11 -0.13
C TYR A 39 1.29 12.67 -1.39
N GLU A 40 2.60 12.47 -1.53
CA GLU A 40 3.36 12.97 -2.68
C GLU A 40 2.96 12.24 -3.97
N THR A 41 2.66 10.94 -3.90
CA THR A 41 2.21 10.15 -5.05
C THR A 41 0.90 10.69 -5.59
N TYR A 42 -0.09 10.86 -4.71
CA TYR A 42 -1.40 11.37 -5.10
C TYR A 42 -1.34 12.84 -5.52
N THR A 43 -0.45 13.64 -4.92
CA THR A 43 -0.18 15.02 -5.36
C THR A 43 0.33 15.05 -6.81
N LYS A 44 1.35 14.25 -7.15
CA LYS A 44 1.88 14.19 -8.52
C LYS A 44 0.86 13.65 -9.54
N ILE A 45 0.01 12.70 -9.14
CA ILE A 45 -1.08 12.20 -10.00
C ILE A 45 -2.05 13.33 -10.31
N ILE A 46 -2.43 14.12 -9.31
CA ILE A 46 -3.31 15.28 -9.48
C ILE A 46 -2.65 16.37 -10.33
N GLU A 47 -1.35 16.61 -10.17
CA GLU A 47 -0.60 17.54 -11.03
C GLU A 47 -0.58 17.09 -12.51
N LYS A 48 -0.45 15.77 -12.76
CA LYS A 48 -0.38 15.20 -14.11
C LYS A 48 -1.75 15.09 -14.80
N PHE A 49 -2.79 14.67 -14.07
CA PHE A 49 -4.09 14.31 -14.65
C PHE A 49 -5.24 15.24 -14.24
N GLY A 50 -4.99 16.20 -13.36
CA GLY A 50 -6.01 17.08 -12.78
C GLY A 50 -6.72 16.47 -11.57
N LEU A 51 -7.77 17.14 -11.11
CA LEU A 51 -8.55 16.74 -9.94
C LEU A 51 -9.42 15.51 -10.26
N VAL A 52 -8.86 14.31 -10.08
CA VAL A 52 -9.52 13.03 -10.37
C VAL A 52 -9.73 12.20 -9.10
N GLN A 53 -10.88 11.54 -9.01
CA GLN A 53 -11.20 10.61 -7.92
C GLN A 53 -10.60 9.22 -8.21
N PRO A 54 -10.17 8.45 -7.19
CA PRO A 54 -10.27 8.76 -5.75
C PRO A 54 -9.11 9.59 -5.17
N PHE A 55 -8.12 9.97 -5.99
CA PHE A 55 -6.85 10.56 -5.53
C PHE A 55 -7.00 11.85 -4.72
N VAL A 56 -7.94 12.73 -5.06
CA VAL A 56 -8.17 13.99 -4.32
C VAL A 56 -8.53 13.71 -2.86
N ASN A 57 -9.52 12.85 -2.63
CA ASN A 57 -10.01 12.57 -1.27
C ASN A 57 -8.96 11.83 -0.46
N ILE A 58 -8.26 10.87 -1.09
CA ILE A 58 -7.25 10.07 -0.39
C ILE A 58 -6.04 10.93 -0.04
N LYS A 59 -5.56 11.82 -0.93
CA LYS A 59 -4.49 12.78 -0.61
C LYS A 59 -4.81 13.60 0.64
N GLU A 60 -6.05 14.09 0.77
CA GLU A 60 -6.47 14.86 1.95
C GLU A 60 -6.47 14.02 3.23
N ALA A 61 -6.85 12.73 3.13
CA ALA A 61 -6.75 11.80 4.24
C ALA A 61 -5.28 11.57 4.67
N GLU A 62 -4.37 11.37 3.72
CA GLU A 62 -2.94 11.17 4.04
C GLU A 62 -2.32 12.40 4.72
N ALA A 63 -2.81 13.61 4.38
CA ALA A 63 -2.40 14.83 5.06
C ALA A 63 -2.77 14.85 6.55
N ILE A 64 -3.95 14.30 6.87
CA ILE A 64 -4.41 14.14 8.24
C ILE A 64 -3.59 13.04 8.94
N HIS A 65 -3.28 11.95 8.24
CA HIS A 65 -2.52 10.83 8.76
C HIS A 65 -1.10 11.23 9.19
N TYR A 66 -0.29 11.81 8.29
CA TYR A 66 1.05 12.24 8.67
C TYR A 66 0.99 13.33 9.75
N GLY A 67 -0.02 14.20 9.73
CA GLY A 67 -0.21 15.23 10.76
C GLY A 67 -0.50 14.65 12.15
N ALA A 68 -1.23 13.53 12.24
CA ALA A 68 -1.45 12.82 13.49
C ALA A 68 -0.16 12.14 13.99
N LEU A 69 0.63 11.55 13.08
CA LEU A 69 1.90 10.93 13.41
C LEU A 69 2.94 11.95 13.89
N ILE A 70 3.05 13.11 13.24
CA ILE A 70 3.95 14.20 13.67
C ILE A 70 3.67 14.62 15.11
N LYS A 71 2.41 14.73 15.52
CA LYS A 71 2.05 15.04 16.92
C LYS A 71 2.54 13.98 17.91
N LEU A 72 2.48 12.70 17.53
CA LEU A 72 3.06 11.63 18.34
C LEU A 72 4.59 11.74 18.36
N MET A 73 5.24 12.04 17.24
CA MET A 73 6.68 12.22 17.16
C MET A 73 7.17 13.35 18.07
N GLU A 74 6.47 14.49 18.07
CA GLU A 74 6.73 15.59 19.00
C GLU A 74 6.61 15.14 20.46
N LYS A 75 5.53 14.41 20.81
CA LYS A 75 5.30 13.89 22.16
C LYS A 75 6.41 12.94 22.63
N TYR A 76 6.91 12.09 21.73
CA TYR A 76 7.94 11.09 22.03
C TYR A 76 9.37 11.57 21.74
N ALA A 77 9.55 12.85 21.41
CA ALA A 77 10.84 13.44 21.03
C ALA A 77 11.56 12.66 19.91
N VAL A 78 10.79 12.19 18.93
CA VAL A 78 11.29 11.51 17.73
C VAL A 78 11.44 12.55 16.62
N GLU A 79 12.61 12.57 16.00
CA GLU A 79 12.87 13.43 14.84
C GLU A 79 12.02 12.99 13.63
N VAL A 80 11.44 13.94 12.92
CA VAL A 80 10.65 13.70 11.70
C VAL A 80 11.61 13.39 10.54
N PRO A 81 11.40 12.31 9.76
CA PRO A 81 12.21 12.04 8.59
C PRO A 81 12.02 13.13 7.53
N VAL A 82 13.05 13.35 6.73
CA VAL A 82 12.98 14.22 5.55
C VAL A 82 11.99 13.61 4.56
N ASN A 83 11.03 14.41 4.11
CA ASN A 83 10.17 14.04 2.98
C ASN A 83 10.92 14.35 1.67
N ASP A 84 11.50 13.32 1.07
CA ASP A 84 12.20 13.38 -0.22
C ASP A 84 11.49 12.57 -1.31
N TRP A 85 10.26 12.12 -1.05
CA TRP A 85 9.48 11.29 -1.96
C TRP A 85 9.14 12.00 -3.27
N TYR A 86 8.94 13.32 -3.25
CA TYR A 86 8.64 14.08 -4.46
C TYR A 86 9.73 13.92 -5.53
N GLU A 87 10.98 13.64 -5.19
CA GLU A 87 12.04 13.42 -6.19
C GLU A 87 12.11 11.95 -6.65
N LYS A 88 11.58 11.02 -5.85
CA LYS A 88 11.69 9.56 -6.04
C LYS A 88 10.50 8.94 -6.78
N ILE A 89 9.36 9.63 -6.86
CA ILE A 89 8.12 9.07 -7.39
C ILE A 89 8.01 9.23 -8.91
N GLU A 90 7.76 8.12 -9.60
CA GLU A 90 7.36 8.07 -11.01
C GLU A 90 5.86 7.78 -11.14
N ILE A 91 5.16 8.55 -11.97
CA ILE A 91 3.71 8.41 -12.18
C ILE A 91 3.40 7.69 -13.49
N PRO A 92 2.56 6.64 -13.48
CA PRO A 92 2.09 5.95 -14.68
C PRO A 92 1.46 6.87 -15.71
N ASN A 93 1.27 6.37 -16.93
CA ASN A 93 0.84 7.19 -18.06
C ASN A 93 -0.68 7.30 -18.16
N THR A 94 -1.41 6.44 -17.48
CA THR A 94 -2.88 6.46 -17.46
C THR A 94 -3.44 6.52 -16.05
N ILE A 95 -4.65 7.07 -15.92
CA ILE A 95 -5.38 7.12 -14.64
C ILE A 95 -5.66 5.70 -14.13
N ILE A 96 -5.95 4.74 -15.01
CA ILE A 96 -6.24 3.37 -14.60
C ILE A 96 -5.03 2.66 -14.00
N GLU A 97 -3.84 2.81 -14.62
CA GLU A 97 -2.58 2.30 -14.05
C GLU A 97 -2.27 2.96 -12.69
N CYS A 98 -2.63 4.24 -12.51
CA CYS A 98 -2.50 4.92 -11.23
C CYS A 98 -3.45 4.33 -10.16
N CYS A 99 -4.67 3.97 -10.54
CA CYS A 99 -5.61 3.33 -9.62
C CYS A 99 -5.14 1.91 -9.23
N GLU A 100 -4.57 1.16 -10.17
CA GLU A 100 -3.97 -0.16 -9.93
C GLU A 100 -2.75 -0.05 -8.99
N MET A 101 -1.90 0.94 -9.21
CA MET A 101 -0.81 1.30 -8.30
C MET A 101 -1.35 1.62 -6.90
N GLY A 102 -2.45 2.38 -6.81
CA GLY A 102 -3.14 2.67 -5.55
C GLY A 102 -3.57 1.40 -4.82
N VAL A 103 -4.18 0.43 -5.50
CA VAL A 103 -4.54 -0.87 -4.89
C VAL A 103 -3.30 -1.56 -4.27
N ALA A 104 -2.19 -1.61 -5.00
CA ALA A 104 -0.96 -2.23 -4.50
C ALA A 104 -0.36 -1.43 -3.33
N ALA A 105 -0.41 -0.10 -3.38
CA ALA A 105 0.09 0.78 -2.31
C ALA A 105 -0.70 0.56 -1.01
N GLU A 106 -2.03 0.55 -1.06
CA GLU A 106 -2.86 0.35 0.13
C GLU A 106 -2.67 -1.03 0.76
N ILE A 107 -2.51 -2.08 -0.04
CA ILE A 107 -2.20 -3.43 0.48
C ILE A 107 -0.86 -3.44 1.23
N ASN A 108 0.18 -2.80 0.66
CA ASN A 108 1.47 -2.68 1.31
C ASN A 108 1.39 -1.83 2.60
N ASN A 109 0.63 -0.74 2.60
CA ASN A 109 0.42 0.12 3.76
C ASN A 109 -0.28 -0.64 4.90
N ILE A 110 -1.33 -1.42 4.61
CA ILE A 110 -2.01 -2.28 5.59
C ILE A 110 -1.03 -3.32 6.18
N ALA A 111 -0.20 -3.94 5.33
CA ALA A 111 0.80 -4.92 5.75
C ALA A 111 1.90 -4.28 6.63
N MET A 112 2.34 -3.06 6.28
CA MET A 112 3.23 -2.26 7.12
C MET A 112 2.58 -2.02 8.48
N TYR A 113 1.36 -1.50 8.55
CA TYR A 113 0.68 -1.24 9.82
C TYR A 113 0.49 -2.51 10.66
N ASN A 114 0.19 -3.66 10.05
CA ASN A 114 0.16 -4.95 10.77
C ASN A 114 1.50 -5.25 11.44
N ASN A 115 2.62 -5.02 10.75
CA ASN A 115 3.96 -5.19 11.32
C ASN A 115 4.25 -4.17 12.43
N LEU A 116 3.88 -2.89 12.26
CA LEU A 116 4.11 -1.88 13.30
C LEU A 116 3.28 -2.18 14.56
N LEU A 117 2.02 -2.56 14.38
CA LEU A 117 1.07 -2.91 15.45
C LEU A 117 1.51 -4.13 16.25
N SER A 118 2.24 -5.08 15.66
CA SER A 118 2.77 -6.23 16.39
C SER A 118 3.92 -5.90 17.34
N HIS A 119 4.54 -4.72 17.19
CA HIS A 119 5.69 -4.28 17.99
C HIS A 119 5.39 -3.08 18.90
N VAL A 120 4.31 -2.33 18.64
CA VAL A 120 3.95 -1.14 19.43
C VAL A 120 3.47 -1.51 20.84
N THR A 121 4.00 -0.83 21.85
CA THR A 121 3.60 -1.03 23.25
C THR A 121 2.82 0.16 23.82
N GLN A 122 3.00 1.36 23.26
CA GLN A 122 2.31 2.57 23.69
C GLN A 122 0.88 2.63 23.16
N ASP A 123 -0.10 2.81 24.05
CA ASP A 123 -1.52 2.73 23.70
C ASP A 123 -1.99 3.86 22.77
N ASP A 124 -1.48 5.07 22.95
CA ASP A 124 -1.80 6.21 22.10
C ASP A 124 -1.26 6.05 20.67
N ILE A 125 -0.02 5.57 20.52
CA ILE A 125 0.55 5.21 19.22
C ILE A 125 -0.28 4.09 18.59
N LYS A 126 -0.54 3.01 19.34
CA LYS A 126 -1.35 1.88 18.88
C LYS A 126 -2.73 2.32 18.36
N ASN A 127 -3.41 3.21 19.08
CA ASN A 127 -4.71 3.73 18.70
C ASN A 127 -4.66 4.53 17.39
N VAL A 128 -3.61 5.33 17.16
CA VAL A 128 -3.42 6.07 15.90
C VAL A 128 -3.11 5.10 14.76
N LEU A 129 -2.19 4.16 14.94
CA LEU A 129 -1.85 3.16 13.91
C LEU A 129 -3.07 2.32 13.49
N TYR A 130 -3.92 1.91 14.44
CA TYR A 130 -5.17 1.20 14.10
C TYR A 130 -6.14 2.07 13.29
N GLN A 131 -6.24 3.36 13.60
CA GLN A 131 -7.12 4.27 12.85
C GLN A 131 -6.63 4.46 11.42
N LEU A 132 -5.32 4.65 11.23
CA LEU A 132 -4.71 4.81 9.91
C LEU A 132 -4.85 3.52 9.08
N GLN A 133 -4.52 2.36 9.66
CA GLN A 133 -4.76 1.07 9.01
C GLN A 133 -6.23 0.86 8.62
N ALA A 134 -7.15 1.21 9.52
CA ALA A 134 -8.58 1.07 9.26
C ALA A 134 -9.05 2.00 8.13
N ALA A 135 -8.45 3.18 7.97
CA ALA A 135 -8.72 4.07 6.86
C ALA A 135 -8.25 3.45 5.53
N SER A 136 -7.04 2.92 5.48
CA SER A 136 -6.50 2.23 4.31
C SER A 136 -7.36 1.02 3.92
N PHE A 137 -7.70 0.17 4.89
CA PHE A 137 -8.46 -1.06 4.67
C PHE A 137 -9.94 -0.83 4.32
N ASN A 138 -10.64 0.02 5.07
CA ASN A 138 -12.10 0.18 4.90
C ASN A 138 -12.48 1.26 3.89
N ASN A 139 -11.57 2.19 3.55
CA ASN A 139 -11.88 3.33 2.71
C ASN A 139 -11.01 3.39 1.44
N HIS A 140 -9.69 3.48 1.57
CA HIS A 140 -8.80 3.75 0.44
C HIS A 140 -8.74 2.56 -0.54
N LEU A 141 -8.45 1.36 -0.02
CA LEU A 141 -8.35 0.15 -0.82
C LEU A 141 -9.67 -0.15 -1.57
N PRO A 142 -10.86 -0.10 -0.94
CA PRO A 142 -12.12 -0.21 -1.67
C PRO A 142 -12.33 0.88 -2.73
N ALA A 143 -11.94 2.13 -2.46
CA ALA A 143 -12.09 3.21 -3.43
C ALA A 143 -11.27 2.97 -4.70
N PHE A 144 -10.00 2.56 -4.56
CA PHE A 144 -9.17 2.19 -5.71
C PHE A 144 -9.69 0.95 -6.43
N ARG A 145 -10.05 -0.11 -5.71
CA ARG A 145 -10.63 -1.33 -6.30
C ARG A 145 -11.90 -1.04 -7.09
N ASN A 146 -12.78 -0.20 -6.57
CA ASN A 146 -14.01 0.20 -7.26
C ASN A 146 -13.70 1.01 -8.52
N ALA A 147 -12.77 1.97 -8.46
CA ALA A 147 -12.36 2.74 -9.63
C ALA A 147 -11.81 1.83 -10.75
N VAL A 148 -10.99 0.86 -10.36
CA VAL A 148 -10.46 -0.17 -11.26
C VAL A 148 -11.60 -1.02 -11.85
N LEU A 149 -12.46 -1.59 -11.02
CA LEU A 149 -13.58 -2.43 -11.45
C LEU A 149 -14.52 -1.70 -12.42
N MET A 150 -14.85 -0.45 -12.12
CA MET A 150 -15.71 0.37 -12.97
C MET A 150 -15.09 0.64 -14.34
N HIS A 151 -13.78 0.89 -14.41
CA HIS A 151 -13.10 1.11 -15.69
C HIS A 151 -13.25 -0.09 -16.62
N TYR A 152 -13.00 -1.30 -16.12
CA TYR A 152 -13.02 -2.51 -16.95
C TYR A 152 -14.42 -3.02 -17.26
N THR A 153 -15.39 -2.80 -16.38
CA THR A 153 -16.80 -3.14 -16.66
C THR A 153 -17.45 -2.17 -17.66
N SER A 154 -17.05 -0.90 -17.66
CA SER A 154 -17.62 0.13 -18.55
C SER A 154 -17.02 0.09 -19.97
N ASN A 155 -15.81 -0.45 -20.14
CA ASN A 155 -15.11 -0.49 -21.44
C ASN A 155 -15.43 -1.75 -22.27
N THR A 156 -16.21 -2.69 -21.72
CA THR A 156 -16.63 -3.92 -22.40
C THR A 156 -18.00 -3.77 -23.07
N ASN A 157 -18.02 -3.48 -24.37
CA ASN A 157 -19.14 -3.81 -25.26
C ASN A 157 -19.04 -5.29 -25.69
N ALA A 158 -19.39 -6.26 -24.82
CA ALA A 158 -19.78 -7.64 -25.18
C ALA A 158 -19.75 -8.58 -23.97
N ASN A 159 -20.91 -9.15 -23.63
CA ASN A 159 -21.09 -10.54 -23.19
C ASN A 159 -20.01 -11.17 -22.27
N VAL A 160 -19.55 -10.47 -21.24
CA VAL A 160 -18.82 -11.07 -20.12
C VAL A 160 -19.85 -11.41 -19.06
N ASN A 161 -20.00 -12.70 -18.78
CA ASN A 161 -20.98 -13.20 -17.81
C ASN A 161 -20.64 -12.62 -16.43
N GLN A 162 -21.46 -11.71 -15.92
CA GLN A 162 -21.23 -10.93 -14.70
C GLN A 162 -21.00 -11.84 -13.46
N GLU A 163 -21.57 -13.05 -13.47
CA GLU A 163 -21.33 -14.11 -12.47
C GLU A 163 -19.87 -14.57 -12.43
N ASN A 164 -19.24 -14.83 -13.59
CA ASN A 164 -17.85 -15.31 -13.67
C ASN A 164 -16.85 -14.28 -13.17
N MET A 165 -17.20 -12.99 -13.24
CA MET A 165 -16.36 -11.90 -12.74
C MET A 165 -16.46 -11.77 -11.22
N MET A 166 -17.67 -11.85 -10.66
CA MET A 166 -17.87 -11.83 -9.20
C MET A 166 -17.28 -13.06 -8.52
N GLU A 167 -17.38 -14.24 -9.15
CA GLU A 167 -16.73 -15.46 -8.66
C GLU A 167 -15.20 -15.29 -8.63
N LYS A 168 -14.59 -14.81 -9.72
CA LYS A 168 -13.15 -14.54 -9.79
C LYS A 168 -12.69 -13.47 -8.79
N LEU A 169 -13.45 -12.40 -8.63
CA LEU A 169 -13.16 -11.35 -7.63
C LEU A 169 -13.21 -11.91 -6.21
N GLY A 170 -14.16 -12.81 -5.92
CA GLY A 170 -14.21 -13.55 -4.66
C GLY A 170 -12.97 -14.42 -4.45
N GLU A 171 -12.51 -15.12 -5.48
CA GLU A 171 -11.28 -15.93 -5.40
C GLU A 171 -10.03 -15.08 -5.14
N TYR A 172 -9.92 -13.90 -5.77
CA TYR A 172 -8.81 -12.97 -5.52
C TYR A 172 -8.90 -12.29 -4.16
N GLN A 173 -10.10 -11.98 -3.68
CA GLN A 173 -10.32 -11.46 -2.33
C GLN A 173 -9.81 -12.45 -1.28
N VAL A 174 -10.14 -13.75 -1.44
CA VAL A 174 -9.64 -14.81 -0.56
C VAL A 174 -8.12 -14.89 -0.57
N LEU A 175 -7.51 -14.80 -1.75
CA LEU A 175 -6.05 -14.81 -1.90
C LEU A 175 -5.39 -13.60 -1.19
N LEU A 176 -6.00 -12.43 -1.30
CA LEU A 176 -5.53 -11.20 -0.66
C LEU A 176 -5.74 -11.24 0.86
N ASP A 177 -6.82 -11.85 1.34
CA ASP A 177 -7.07 -12.06 2.77
C ASP A 177 -6.08 -13.08 3.36
N GLU A 178 -5.74 -14.14 2.62
CA GLU A 178 -4.66 -15.07 2.97
C GLU A 178 -3.30 -14.33 3.06
N ILE A 179 -3.03 -13.40 2.15
CA ILE A 179 -1.84 -12.54 2.17
C ILE A 179 -1.82 -11.61 3.38
N MET A 180 -2.92 -10.91 3.62
CA MET A 180 -3.07 -9.95 4.70
C MET A 180 -3.04 -10.57 6.08
N SER A 181 -3.52 -11.82 6.22
CA SER A 181 -3.49 -12.56 7.49
C SER A 181 -2.09 -13.06 7.86
N GLY A 182 -1.08 -12.86 7.01
CA GLY A 182 0.29 -13.31 7.24
C GLY A 182 0.49 -14.81 7.07
N ASN A 183 -0.51 -15.54 6.59
CA ASN A 183 -0.49 -16.99 6.35
C ASN A 183 -0.08 -17.33 4.91
N ILE A 184 0.95 -16.66 4.39
CA ILE A 184 1.47 -16.92 3.05
C ILE A 184 2.54 -18.01 3.16
N ASP A 185 2.15 -19.26 2.91
CA ASP A 185 3.09 -20.36 2.72
C ASP A 185 3.35 -20.60 1.21
N GLU A 186 4.32 -21.48 0.91
CA GLU A 186 4.69 -21.85 -0.46
C GLU A 186 3.50 -22.41 -1.27
N ASN A 187 2.51 -23.02 -0.61
CA ASN A 187 1.28 -23.51 -1.24
C ASN A 187 0.31 -22.37 -1.56
N SER A 188 0.21 -21.35 -0.73
CA SER A 188 -0.56 -20.14 -1.02
C SER A 188 -0.04 -19.49 -2.30
N ILE A 189 1.28 -19.32 -2.42
CA ILE A 189 1.96 -18.80 -3.62
C ILE A 189 1.69 -19.70 -4.84
N THR A 190 1.85 -21.01 -4.69
CA THR A 190 1.59 -21.96 -5.78
C THR A 190 0.12 -21.93 -6.24
N LYS A 191 -0.83 -21.72 -5.33
CA LYS A 191 -2.25 -21.51 -5.68
C LYS A 191 -2.46 -20.23 -6.48
N ILE A 192 -1.79 -19.13 -6.12
CA ILE A 192 -1.77 -17.90 -6.93
C ILE A 192 -1.32 -18.24 -8.36
N PHE A 193 -0.14 -18.85 -8.50
CA PHE A 193 0.45 -19.23 -9.79
C PHE A 193 -0.43 -20.19 -10.61
N SER A 194 -1.04 -21.18 -9.97
CA SER A 194 -1.87 -22.19 -10.66
C SER A 194 -3.20 -21.65 -11.16
N LYS A 195 -3.79 -20.67 -10.45
CA LYS A 195 -5.03 -19.99 -10.87
C LYS A 195 -4.78 -18.87 -11.87
N LEU A 196 -3.54 -18.39 -11.98
CA LEU A 196 -3.04 -17.52 -13.04
C LEU A 196 -2.84 -18.31 -14.34
N ASN A 197 -3.93 -18.72 -15.00
CA ASN A 197 -3.84 -19.16 -16.39
C ASN A 197 -3.43 -17.92 -17.21
N LEU A 198 -2.20 -17.90 -17.74
CA LEU A 198 -1.49 -16.73 -18.27
C LEU A 198 -2.06 -16.17 -19.60
N SER A 199 -3.39 -16.17 -19.79
CA SER A 199 -4.05 -15.44 -20.87
C SER A 199 -4.21 -13.98 -20.44
N MET A 200 -3.17 -13.17 -20.63
CA MET A 200 -3.13 -11.72 -20.45
C MET A 200 -4.06 -10.94 -21.40
N THR A 201 -5.09 -11.57 -21.96
CA THR A 201 -5.87 -11.02 -23.07
C THR A 201 -7.16 -10.31 -22.65
N SER A 202 -7.49 -10.27 -21.36
CA SER A 202 -8.70 -9.58 -20.88
C SER A 202 -8.58 -8.88 -19.52
N GLY A 203 -7.40 -8.83 -18.90
CA GLY A 203 -7.26 -8.28 -17.54
C GLY A 203 -5.83 -7.98 -17.11
N ALA A 204 -5.17 -7.01 -17.74
CA ALA A 204 -3.87 -6.45 -17.30
C ALA A 204 -3.89 -5.92 -15.85
N VAL A 205 -5.10 -5.66 -15.35
CA VAL A 205 -5.55 -5.05 -14.10
C VAL A 205 -5.06 -5.70 -12.82
N PHE A 206 -5.40 -6.98 -12.67
CA PHE A 206 -5.07 -7.74 -11.48
C PHE A 206 -3.69 -8.38 -11.65
N GLY A 207 -3.27 -8.62 -12.89
CA GLY A 207 -1.91 -9.07 -13.20
C GLY A 207 -0.86 -8.08 -12.72
N GLY A 208 -1.01 -6.78 -13.01
CA GLY A 208 -0.04 -5.75 -12.62
C GLY A 208 0.10 -5.58 -11.11
N ALA A 209 -1.00 -5.43 -10.37
CA ALA A 209 -0.98 -5.28 -8.91
C ALA A 209 -0.45 -6.54 -8.21
N ILE A 210 -0.85 -7.73 -8.67
CA ILE A 210 -0.34 -9.00 -8.12
C ILE A 210 1.14 -9.19 -8.45
N ILE A 211 1.60 -8.87 -9.67
CA ILE A 211 3.02 -8.90 -10.03
C ILE A 211 3.83 -7.92 -9.18
N ALA A 212 3.31 -6.72 -8.93
CA ALA A 212 3.98 -5.73 -8.07
C ALA A 212 4.11 -6.23 -6.62
N LEU A 213 3.06 -6.85 -6.07
CA LEU A 213 3.09 -7.48 -4.75
C LEU A 213 4.09 -8.65 -4.71
N MET A 214 4.14 -9.46 -5.76
CA MET A 214 5.08 -10.59 -5.89
C MET A 214 6.53 -10.13 -6.01
N ASN A 215 6.82 -9.11 -6.81
CA ASN A 215 8.18 -8.55 -6.92
C ASN A 215 8.66 -7.96 -5.59
N ASN A 216 7.78 -7.32 -4.83
CA ASN A 216 8.12 -6.80 -3.50
C ASN A 216 8.43 -7.94 -2.51
N TYR A 217 7.68 -9.05 -2.57
CA TYR A 217 7.95 -10.24 -1.75
C TYR A 217 9.26 -10.95 -2.13
N ILE A 218 9.51 -11.14 -3.43
CA ILE A 218 10.75 -11.78 -3.93
C ILE A 218 11.97 -10.91 -3.58
N SER A 219 11.88 -9.59 -3.72
CA SER A 219 12.95 -8.66 -3.35
C SER A 219 13.22 -8.63 -1.85
N LYS A 220 12.21 -8.89 -1.00
CA LYS A 220 12.36 -9.00 0.45
C LYS A 220 13.08 -10.30 0.85
N ASN A 221 12.75 -11.43 0.24
CA ASN A 221 13.41 -12.70 0.55
C ASN A 221 14.85 -12.79 0.02
N GLN A 222 15.22 -12.03 -1.01
CA GLN A 222 16.61 -11.93 -1.49
C GLN A 222 17.51 -11.09 -0.59
N ASN A 223 16.95 -10.30 0.33
CA ASN A 223 17.72 -9.53 1.32
C ASN A 223 17.82 -10.25 2.69
N GLU A 224 17.28 -11.47 2.80
CA GLU A 224 17.39 -12.35 3.98
C GLU A 224 18.38 -13.52 3.78
N GLU A 225 19.13 -13.56 2.66
CA GLU A 225 20.30 -14.43 2.41
C GLU A 225 21.62 -13.64 2.42
#